data_AF-A0A7Z1HNV4-F1
#
_entry.id   AF-A0A7Z1HNV4-F1
#
_cell.length_a   1.000
_cell.length_b   1.000
_cell.length_c   1.000
_cell.angle_alpha   90.00
_cell.angle_beta   90.00
_cell.angle_gamma   90.00
#
_symmetry.space_group_name_H-M   'P 1'
#
loop_
_entity.id
_entity.type
_entity.pdbx_description
1 polymer ?
#
loop_
_entity_poly.entity_id
_entity_poly.type
_entity_poly.pdbx_seq_one_letter_code
_entity_poly.pdbx_strand_id
1 'polypeptide(L)' 'LYLCKVNPNKKKFPKLDAILPSFKHLKLMKSRISARAEFEDVIETGMGITESVHGRYSAGGKEVIALIEEINHLIENNKQ' A
#
# COMPACT_ATOMS: atom_id res chain seq x y z
N LEU A 1 -5.24 0.05 -9.60
CA LEU A 1 -5.70 1.04 -8.59
C LEU A 1 -5.04 0.70 -7.27
N TYR A 2 -4.38 1.68 -6.68
CA TYR A 2 -3.71 1.56 -5.38
C TYR A 2 -4.29 2.58 -4.41
N LEU A 3 -4.56 2.17 -3.17
CA LEU A 3 -5.18 3.02 -2.16
C LEU A 3 -4.13 3.59 -1.20
N CYS A 4 -4.05 4.92 -1.15
CA CYS A 4 -3.14 5.67 -0.28
C CYS A 4 -3.92 6.47 0.76
N LYS A 5 -3.27 6.80 1.89
CA LYS A 5 -3.84 7.60 2.99
C LYS A 5 -5.19 7.05 3.48
N VAL A 6 -5.32 5.73 3.51
CA VAL A 6 -6.52 5.06 4.02
C VAL A 6 -6.57 5.19 5.53
N ASN A 7 -7.75 5.45 6.10
CA ASN A 7 -7.92 5.33 7.55
C ASN A 7 -7.58 3.88 7.98
N PRO A 8 -6.65 3.65 8.92
CA PRO A 8 -6.22 2.30 9.31
C PRO A 8 -7.37 1.35 9.70
N ASN A 9 -8.45 1.89 10.26
CA ASN A 9 -9.61 1.13 10.72
C ASN A 9 -10.63 0.83 9.60
N LYS A 10 -10.52 1.50 8.45
CA LYS A 10 -11.45 1.35 7.33
C LYS A 10 -11.01 0.19 6.44
N LYS A 11 -11.73 -0.93 6.55
CA LYS A 11 -11.45 -2.16 5.79
C LYS A 11 -12.28 -2.30 4.50
N LYS A 12 -13.42 -1.63 4.39
CA LYS A 12 -14.37 -1.78 3.27
C LYS A 12 -14.66 -0.45 2.58
N PHE A 13 -14.85 -0.50 1.26
CA PHE A 13 -15.09 0.66 0.41
C PHE A 13 -16.29 0.41 -0.51
N PRO A 14 -17.53 0.33 0.03
CA PRO A 14 -18.69 -0.15 -0.73
C PRO A 14 -18.98 0.63 -2.02
N LYS A 15 -18.74 1.95 -2.02
CA LYS A 15 -18.87 2.78 -3.22
C LYS A 15 -17.82 2.44 -4.29
N LEU A 16 -16.60 2.13 -3.86
CA LEU A 16 -15.52 1.71 -4.76
C LEU A 16 -15.78 0.30 -5.30
N ASP A 17 -16.22 -0.60 -4.42
CA ASP A 17 -16.56 -1.99 -4.76
C ASP A 17 -17.67 -2.05 -5.82
N ALA A 18 -18.64 -1.12 -5.76
CA ALA A 18 -19.73 -1.02 -6.74
C ALA A 18 -19.26 -0.53 -8.12
N ILE A 19 -18.27 0.36 -8.20
CA ILE A 19 -17.80 0.93 -9.47
C ILE A 19 -16.66 0.11 -10.09
N LEU A 20 -15.91 -0.65 -9.30
CA LEU A 20 -14.75 -1.42 -9.76
C LEU A 20 -15.07 -2.36 -10.95
N PRO A 21 -16.20 -3.09 -10.98
CA PRO A 21 -16.56 -3.94 -12.12
C PRO A 21 -16.74 -3.18 -13.44
N SER A 22 -17.02 -1.87 -13.39
CA SER A 22 -17.16 -1.05 -14.61
C SER A 22 -15.82 -0.75 -15.29
N PHE A 23 -14.70 -0.90 -14.59
CA PHE A 23 -13.37 -0.60 -15.12
C PHE A 23 -12.69 -1.83 -15.73
N LYS A 24 -12.71 -1.94 -17.06
CA LYS A 24 -12.17 -3.10 -17.81
C LYS A 24 -10.65 -3.28 -17.71
N HIS A 25 -9.91 -2.19 -17.48
CA HIS A 25 -8.44 -2.19 -17.49
C HIS A 25 -7.82 -1.87 -16.11
N LEU A 26 -8.64 -1.74 -15.06
CA LEU A 26 -8.15 -1.44 -13.72
C LEU A 26 -8.41 -2.60 -12.79
N LYS A 27 -7.35 -3.08 -12.14
CA LYS A 27 -7.43 -4.01 -11.02
C LYS A 27 -7.11 -3.30 -9.72
N LEU A 28 -7.90 -3.55 -8.68
CA LEU A 28 -7.58 -3.08 -7.33
C LEU A 28 -6.46 -3.95 -6.75
N MET A 29 -5.42 -3.32 -6.21
CA MET A 29 -4.36 -3.99 -5.46
C MET A 29 -4.87 -4.42 -4.08
N LYS A 30 -4.37 -5.55 -3.57
CA LYS A 30 -4.71 -6.05 -2.23
C LYS A 30 -4.00 -5.24 -1.14
N SER A 31 -2.76 -4.83 -1.41
CA SER A 31 -1.99 -3.94 -0.55
C SER A 31 -2.56 -2.52 -0.56
N ARG A 32 -2.33 -1.80 0.54
CA ARG A 32 -2.69 -0.40 0.70
C ARG A 32 -1.76 0.27 1.71
N ILE A 33 -1.59 1.58 1.59
CA ILE A 33 -0.91 2.40 2.60
C ILE A 33 -1.95 3.18 3.39
N SER A 34 -1.93 2.98 4.70
CA SER A 34 -2.77 3.72 5.64
C SER A 34 -2.14 5.07 5.99
N ALA A 35 -2.95 6.04 6.40
CA ALA A 35 -2.46 7.28 7.00
C ALA A 35 -1.87 6.97 8.38
N ARG A 36 -0.56 7.18 8.56
CA ARG A 36 0.19 6.92 9.80
C ARG A 36 1.21 8.03 10.02
N ALA A 37 1.36 8.46 11.27
CA ALA A 37 2.36 9.45 11.67
C ALA A 37 3.80 8.99 11.39
N GLU A 38 4.03 7.67 11.46
CA GLU A 38 5.32 7.03 11.18
C GLU A 38 5.93 7.42 9.81
N PHE A 39 5.09 7.77 8.83
CA PHE A 39 5.56 8.23 7.52
C PHE A 39 6.07 9.68 7.55
N GLU A 40 5.53 10.53 8.42
CA GLU A 40 5.97 11.92 8.59
C GLU A 40 7.30 11.94 9.34
N ASP A 41 7.43 11.13 10.40
CA ASP A 41 8.66 11.03 11.21
C ASP A 41 9.89 10.68 10.37
N VAL A 42 9.76 9.74 9.42
CA VAL A 42 10.89 9.31 8.58
C VAL A 42 11.23 10.32 7.49
N ILE A 43 10.24 11.08 7.00
CA ILE A 43 10.47 12.16 6.02
C ILE A 43 11.37 13.24 6.63
N GLU A 44 11.16 13.60 7.90
CA GLU A 44 12.00 14.59 8.60
C GLU A 44 13.46 14.17 8.69
N THR A 45 13.72 12.86 8.72
CA THR A 45 15.08 12.30 8.74
C THR A 45 15.69 12.10 7.35
N GLY A 46 14.92 12.31 6.27
CA GLY A 46 15.34 12.06 4.89
C GLY A 46 15.45 10.58 4.51
N MET A 47 14.97 9.67 5.36
CA MET A 47 15.00 8.22 5.13
C MET A 47 13.64 7.69 4.66
N GLY A 48 13.66 6.58 3.92
CA GLY A 48 12.48 5.76 3.67
C GLY A 48 12.05 4.99 4.92
N ILE A 49 10.74 4.74 5.06
CA ILE A 49 10.19 4.04 6.23
C ILE A 49 10.82 2.66 6.46
N THR A 50 11.26 1.97 5.41
CA THR A 50 11.88 0.64 5.49
C THR A 50 13.40 0.67 5.70
N GLU A 51 14.02 1.85 5.63
CA GLU A 51 15.46 2.04 5.77
C GLU A 51 15.90 2.14 7.23
N SER A 52 15.02 2.60 8.12
CA SER A 52 15.23 2.52 9.57
C SER A 52 14.79 1.16 10.12
N VAL A 53 15.50 0.67 11.15
CA VAL A 53 15.13 -0.58 11.85
C VAL A 53 13.73 -0.45 12.44
N HIS A 54 13.42 0.68 13.10
CA HIS A 54 12.12 0.89 13.72
C HIS A 54 10.99 0.97 12.68
N GLY A 55 11.18 1.75 11.61
CA GLY A 55 10.18 1.91 10.57
C GLY A 55 9.92 0.62 9.80
N ARG A 56 10.93 -0.24 9.56
CA ARG A 56 10.71 -1.54 8.88
C ARG A 56 9.73 -2.44 9.61
N TYR A 57 9.80 -2.49 10.94
CA TYR A 57 8.93 -3.35 11.76
C TYR A 57 7.61 -2.68 12.15
N SER A 58 7.48 -1.38 11.85
CA SER A 58 6.28 -0.61 12.11
C SER A 58 5.12 -1.07 11.21
N ALA A 59 3.90 -0.61 11.52
CA ALA A 59 2.75 -0.97 10.73
C ALA A 59 2.82 -0.34 9.32
N GLY A 60 3.34 0.88 9.19
CA GLY A 60 3.59 1.51 7.89
C GLY A 60 4.66 0.78 7.08
N GLY A 61 5.76 0.36 7.71
CA GLY A 61 6.82 -0.41 7.04
C GLY A 61 6.31 -1.74 6.49
N LYS A 62 5.52 -2.48 7.27
CA LYS A 62 4.89 -3.74 6.83
C LYS A 62 3.94 -3.54 5.65
N GLU A 63 3.19 -2.43 5.62
CA GLU A 63 2.32 -2.08 4.48
C GLU A 63 3.13 -1.81 3.20
N VAL A 64 4.28 -1.13 3.31
CA VAL A 64 5.17 -0.88 2.17
C VAL A 64 5.82 -2.17 1.68
N ILE A 65 6.27 -3.05 2.58
CA ILE A 65 6.83 -4.35 2.19
C ILE A 65 5.80 -5.19 1.44
N ALA A 66 4.57 -5.29 1.96
CA ALA A 66 3.48 -6.02 1.30
C ALA A 66 3.13 -5.45 -0.09
N LEU A 67 3.23 -4.13 -0.27
CA LEU A 67 3.09 -3.50 -1.59
C LEU A 67 4.17 -3.97 -2.56
N ILE A 68 5.43 -3.96 -2.15
CA ILE A 68 6.55 -4.38 -3.01
C ILE A 68 6.44 -5.87 -3.37
N GLU A 69 6.06 -6.72 -2.41
CA GLU A 69 5.81 -8.14 -2.66
C GLU A 69 4.70 -8.35 -3.71
N GLU A 70 3.59 -7.60 -3.61
CA GLU A 70 2.52 -7.67 -4.60
C GLU A 70 2.97 -7.18 -5.98
N ILE A 71 3.74 -6.09 -6.05
CA ILE A 71 4.28 -5.57 -7.32
C ILE A 71 5.19 -6.61 -7.99
N ASN A 72 6.11 -7.21 -7.24
CA ASN A 72 7.02 -8.23 -7.78
C ASN A 72 6.24 -9.42 -8.34
N HIS A 73 5.26 -9.92 -7.58
CA HIS A 73 4.39 -11.00 -8.04
C HIS A 73 3.58 -10.62 -9.30
N LEU A 74 3.10 -9.38 -9.43
CA LEU A 74 2.41 -8.92 -10.64
C LEU A 74 3.36 -8.83 -11.85
N ILE A 75 4.59 -8.37 -11.64
CA ILE A 75 5.60 -8.29 -12.70
C ILE A 75 5.98 -9.69 -13.19
N GLU A 76 6.19 -10.63 -12.27
CA GLU A 76 6.54 -12.03 -12.60
C GLU A 76 5.44 -12.72 -13.41
N ASN A 77 4.18 -12.58 -13.01
CA ASN A 77 3.04 -13.17 -13.73
C ASN A 77 2.85 -12.59 -15.14
N ASN A 78 3.25 -11.34 -15.38
CA ASN A 78 3.14 -10.70 -16.70
C ASN A 78 4.31 -11.03 -17.64
N LYS A 79 5.36 -11.71 -17.16
CA LYS A 79 6.49 -12.17 -18.00
C LYS A 79 6.22 -13.54 -18.66
N GLN A 80 5.18 -14.25 -18.22
CA GLN A 80 4.70 -15.50 -18.81
C GLN A 80 3.68 -15.21 -19.90
#